data_AF-B6ISM6-F1
#
_entry.id   AF-B6ISM6-F1
#
_cell.length_a   1.000
_cell.length_b   1.000
_cell.length_c   1.000
_cell.angle_alpha   90.00
_cell.angle_beta   90.00
_cell.angle_gamma   90.00
#
_symmetry.space_group_name_H-M   'P 1'
#
loop_
_entity.id
_entity.type
_entity.pdbx_description
1 polymer ?
#
loop_
_entity_poly.entity_id
_entity_poly.type
_entity_poly.pdbx_seq_one_letter_code
_entity_poly.pdbx_strand_id
1 'polypeptide(L)'
;MKIMMGMNEAIAILSHTPLIETVDTVPKGHLRIATAFRYPDGSTVDLFVVNRRDLLSEIGPLTLTDFGNTFLWLDQLDIRPLKSVRRKRLTEDVLNTYGVTHDKGALSCMVNADDLLAGIIRLGQACIRVADLTFTQRIAAQGSFTEEVESLIDDTGLDYEPNAKLPGRGNVIVPVDFLIRAPRLDMAVFTLPAESSYPSAAKTRANEVFARCYDLRDWQGQRIAALDDRRALYREDDIGRIRDVATVIPISEAGALRQLLSAA
;
A
#
# COMPACT_ATOMS: atom_id res chain seq x y z
N MET A 1 -35.99 -15.47 28.53
CA MET A 1 -36.61 -14.41 27.72
C MET A 1 -35.62 -13.25 27.73
N LYS A 2 -34.77 -13.13 26.69
CA LYS A 2 -33.76 -12.05 26.61
C LYS A 2 -34.47 -10.74 26.30
N ILE A 3 -34.19 -9.70 27.08
CA ILE A 3 -34.76 -8.37 26.89
C ILE A 3 -34.13 -7.78 25.63
N MET A 4 -34.98 -7.35 24.70
CA MET A 4 -34.62 -6.78 23.40
C MET A 4 -34.20 -5.32 23.64
N MET A 5 -32.92 -4.98 23.41
CA MET A 5 -32.42 -3.63 23.65
C MET A 5 -32.91 -2.68 22.54
N GLY A 6 -33.76 -1.72 22.90
CA GLY A 6 -34.24 -0.72 21.95
C GLY A 6 -33.14 0.28 21.56
N MET A 7 -33.24 0.92 20.38
CA MET A 7 -32.29 1.96 19.94
C MET A 7 -32.09 3.07 20.99
N ASN A 8 -33.13 3.43 21.75
CA ASN A 8 -33.04 4.44 22.81
C ASN A 8 -32.25 3.94 24.05
N GLU A 9 -32.33 2.65 24.38
CA GLU A 9 -31.50 2.05 25.44
C GLU A 9 -30.05 1.92 24.99
N ALA A 10 -29.82 1.57 23.72
CA ALA A 10 -28.48 1.56 23.13
C ALA A 10 -27.82 2.95 23.24
N ILE A 11 -28.54 4.01 22.88
CA ILE A 11 -28.05 5.39 23.00
C ILE A 11 -27.69 5.73 24.46
N ALA A 12 -28.54 5.37 25.42
CA ALA A 12 -28.29 5.65 26.83
C ALA A 12 -27.02 4.95 27.36
N ILE A 13 -26.80 3.68 26.99
CA ILE A 13 -25.61 2.93 27.39
C ILE A 13 -24.35 3.50 26.74
N LEU A 14 -24.42 3.80 25.44
CA LEU A 14 -23.27 4.32 24.69
C LEU A 14 -22.87 5.72 25.16
N SER A 15 -23.82 6.57 25.55
CA SER A 15 -23.58 7.94 26.01
C SER A 15 -22.79 8.04 27.33
N HIS A 16 -22.69 6.95 28.09
CA HIS A 16 -21.93 6.89 29.34
C HIS A 16 -20.60 6.12 29.22
N THR A 17 -20.21 5.76 27.99
CA THR A 17 -18.99 5.00 27.76
C THR A 17 -17.82 5.93 27.43
N PRO A 18 -16.67 5.87 28.15
CA PRO A 18 -15.55 6.79 27.94
C PRO A 18 -14.93 6.79 26.53
N LEU A 19 -15.14 5.71 25.77
CA LEU A 19 -14.65 5.59 24.39
C LEU A 19 -15.61 6.19 23.35
N ILE A 20 -16.72 6.77 23.79
CA ILE A 20 -17.76 7.36 22.94
C ILE A 20 -17.94 8.81 23.36
N GLU A 21 -17.74 9.72 22.43
CA GLU A 21 -17.79 11.15 22.68
C GLU A 21 -19.19 11.70 22.45
N THR A 22 -19.81 11.30 21.34
CA THR A 22 -21.18 11.69 21.00
C THR A 22 -21.89 10.58 20.25
N VAL A 23 -23.20 10.52 20.43
CA VAL A 23 -24.10 9.63 19.70
C VAL A 23 -25.24 10.48 19.14
N ASP A 24 -25.44 10.43 17.83
CA ASP A 24 -26.45 11.22 17.14
C ASP A 24 -27.07 10.44 15.97
N THR A 25 -28.26 10.86 15.51
CA THR A 25 -28.92 10.24 14.37
C THR A 25 -28.65 11.04 13.10
N VAL A 26 -28.11 10.37 12.08
CA VAL A 26 -27.73 10.98 10.79
C VAL A 26 -28.78 10.70 9.71
N PRO A 27 -28.71 11.33 8.51
CA PRO A 27 -29.67 11.11 7.43
C PRO A 27 -29.91 9.62 7.14
N LYS A 28 -31.13 9.32 6.71
CA LYS A 28 -31.68 7.95 6.54
C LYS A 28 -31.95 7.19 7.84
N GLY A 29 -31.59 7.77 8.99
CA GLY A 29 -31.94 7.26 10.32
C GLY A 29 -30.88 6.36 10.92
N HIS A 30 -29.66 6.34 10.39
CA HIS A 30 -28.53 5.60 10.97
C HIS A 30 -28.07 6.27 12.28
N LEU A 31 -27.52 5.49 13.19
CA LEU A 31 -26.95 6.00 14.42
C LEU A 31 -25.45 6.23 14.23
N ARG A 32 -24.99 7.47 14.34
CA ARG A 32 -23.57 7.83 14.35
C ARG A 32 -23.05 7.76 15.78
N ILE A 33 -21.85 7.21 15.90
CA ILE A 33 -21.09 7.07 17.13
C ILE A 33 -19.74 7.71 16.87
N ALA A 34 -19.53 8.92 17.37
CA ALA A 34 -18.23 9.56 17.37
C ALA A 34 -17.40 8.92 18.48
N THR A 35 -16.35 8.20 18.10
CA THR A 35 -15.52 7.46 19.07
C THR A 35 -14.41 8.34 19.63
N ALA A 36 -13.75 7.90 20.70
CA ALA A 36 -12.51 8.50 21.19
C ALA A 36 -11.29 8.14 20.30
N PHE A 37 -11.45 7.24 19.32
CA PHE A 37 -10.39 6.89 18.38
C PHE A 37 -10.14 8.04 17.40
N ARG A 38 -8.88 8.24 17.05
CA ARG A 38 -8.41 9.33 16.21
C ARG A 38 -7.60 8.82 15.05
N TYR A 39 -7.80 9.43 13.89
CA TYR A 39 -6.85 9.35 12.79
C TYR A 39 -5.57 10.14 13.17
N PRO A 40 -4.44 9.90 12.48
CA PRO A 40 -3.17 10.60 12.73
C PRO A 40 -3.24 12.14 12.69
N ASP A 41 -4.19 12.73 11.96
CA ASP A 41 -4.41 14.18 11.90
C ASP A 41 -5.24 14.72 13.09
N GLY A 42 -5.65 13.85 14.01
CA GLY A 42 -6.47 14.18 15.17
C GLY A 42 -7.98 14.22 14.89
N SER A 43 -8.42 13.92 13.67
CA SER A 43 -9.85 13.80 13.35
C SER A 43 -10.45 12.51 13.91
N THR A 44 -11.75 12.52 14.18
CA THR A 44 -12.45 11.42 14.85
C THR A 44 -12.75 10.26 13.90
N VAL A 45 -12.57 9.03 14.38
CA VAL A 45 -13.12 7.84 13.74
C VAL A 45 -14.61 7.73 14.09
N ASP A 46 -15.46 8.11 13.13
CA ASP A 46 -16.91 7.95 13.24
C ASP A 46 -17.35 6.56 12.77
N LEU A 47 -18.13 5.88 13.61
CA LEU A 47 -18.75 4.60 13.29
C LEU A 47 -20.27 4.74 13.25
N PHE A 48 -20.93 3.83 12.55
CA PHE A 48 -22.36 3.90 12.29
C PHE A 48 -23.04 2.57 12.50
N VAL A 49 -24.15 2.57 13.24
CA VAL A 49 -25.10 1.46 13.23
C VAL A 49 -26.09 1.68 12.10
N VAL A 50 -26.10 0.76 11.13
CA VAL A 50 -26.98 0.85 9.98
C VAL A 50 -28.42 0.55 10.41
N ASN A 51 -29.26 1.58 10.41
CA ASN A 51 -30.71 1.41 10.49
C ASN A 51 -31.24 0.60 9.28
N ARG A 52 -31.77 -0.59 9.56
CA ARG A 52 -32.56 -1.39 8.63
C ARG A 52 -34.03 -1.21 8.98
N ARG A 53 -34.85 -0.74 8.04
CA ARG A 53 -36.29 -0.41 8.26
C ARG A 53 -37.20 -1.63 8.17
N ASP A 54 -36.62 -2.83 8.21
CA ASP A 54 -37.27 -4.11 7.97
C ASP A 54 -37.73 -4.67 9.33
N LEU A 55 -38.94 -5.23 9.43
CA LEU A 55 -39.51 -5.79 10.68
C LEU A 55 -38.63 -6.88 11.36
N LEU A 56 -37.67 -7.46 10.63
CA LEU A 56 -36.71 -8.45 11.14
C LEU A 56 -35.42 -7.82 11.69
N SER A 57 -35.20 -6.51 11.50
CA SER A 57 -34.02 -5.80 11.98
C SER A 57 -33.96 -5.69 13.49
N GLU A 58 -35.09 -5.82 14.18
CA GLU A 58 -35.17 -5.87 15.64
C GLU A 58 -34.70 -7.20 16.24
N ILE A 59 -34.61 -8.26 15.41
CA ILE A 59 -34.32 -9.64 15.85
C ILE A 59 -32.92 -10.09 15.40
N GLY A 60 -32.33 -9.39 14.42
CA GLY A 60 -31.07 -9.76 13.78
C GLY A 60 -29.84 -9.01 14.31
N PRO A 61 -28.64 -9.49 13.96
CA PRO A 61 -27.40 -8.77 14.21
C PRO A 61 -27.39 -7.39 13.53
N LEU A 62 -26.94 -6.39 14.28
CA LEU A 62 -26.70 -5.03 13.83
C LEU A 62 -25.50 -5.00 12.87
N THR A 63 -25.54 -4.12 11.89
CA THR A 63 -24.38 -3.84 11.03
C THR A 63 -23.71 -2.58 11.52
N LEU A 64 -22.45 -2.70 11.93
CA LEU A 64 -21.59 -1.58 12.28
C LEU A 64 -20.65 -1.29 11.10
N THR A 65 -20.47 -0.02 10.73
CA THR A 65 -19.64 0.38 9.59
C THR A 65 -18.98 1.75 9.80
N ASP A 66 -17.89 2.03 9.10
CA ASP A 66 -17.29 3.38 9.00
C ASP A 66 -17.84 4.17 7.79
N PHE A 67 -18.74 3.57 6.99
CA PHE A 67 -19.22 4.09 5.70
C PHE A 67 -18.11 4.46 4.70
N GLY A 68 -16.94 3.84 4.84
CA GLY A 68 -15.77 4.07 3.99
C GLY A 68 -15.00 5.34 4.29
N ASN A 69 -15.28 6.00 5.43
CA ASN A 69 -14.55 7.18 5.86
C ASN A 69 -13.05 6.91 6.01
N THR A 70 -12.64 5.73 6.49
CA THR A 70 -11.21 5.42 6.64
C THR A 70 -10.50 5.34 5.28
N PHE A 71 -11.09 4.66 4.30
CA PHE A 71 -10.50 4.57 2.96
C PHE A 71 -10.55 5.90 2.21
N LEU A 72 -11.61 6.68 2.38
CA LEU A 72 -11.71 8.03 1.82
C LEU A 72 -10.63 8.95 2.40
N TRP A 73 -10.40 8.89 3.71
CA TRP A 73 -9.34 9.65 4.38
C TRP A 73 -7.94 9.26 3.86
N LEU A 74 -7.68 7.97 3.67
CA LEU A 74 -6.43 7.50 3.05
C LEU A 74 -6.28 7.97 1.59
N ASP A 75 -7.35 7.97 0.80
CA ASP A 75 -7.33 8.42 -0.60
C ASP A 75 -7.05 9.93 -0.71
N GLN A 76 -7.51 10.75 0.27
CA GLN A 76 -7.16 12.18 0.35
C GLN A 76 -5.66 12.42 0.56
N LEU A 77 -4.96 11.44 1.13
CA LEU A 77 -3.50 11.45 1.29
C LEU A 77 -2.78 10.75 0.12
N ASP A 78 -3.51 10.38 -0.94
CA ASP A 78 -3.03 9.56 -2.07
C ASP A 78 -2.48 8.19 -1.65
N ILE A 79 -3.07 7.60 -0.61
CA ILE A 79 -2.79 6.22 -0.17
C ILE A 79 -3.91 5.34 -0.66
N ARG A 80 -3.56 4.37 -1.52
CA ARG A 80 -4.50 3.39 -2.05
C ARG A 80 -4.09 1.99 -1.56
N PRO A 81 -4.55 1.55 -0.38
CA PRO A 81 -4.06 0.31 0.27
C PRO A 81 -4.16 -0.93 -0.62
N LEU A 82 -5.21 -1.02 -1.43
CA LEU A 82 -5.51 -2.22 -2.21
C LEU A 82 -4.77 -2.28 -3.56
N LYS A 83 -4.06 -1.22 -3.95
CA LYS A 83 -3.28 -1.19 -5.21
C LYS A 83 -1.89 -1.82 -5.06
N SER A 84 -1.24 -1.66 -3.92
CA SER A 84 0.06 -2.28 -3.63
C SER A 84 -0.13 -3.65 -3.01
N VAL A 85 0.60 -4.67 -3.49
CA VAL A 85 0.55 -6.04 -2.96
C VAL A 85 0.86 -6.07 -1.46
N ARG A 86 1.88 -5.31 -1.04
CA ARG A 86 2.30 -5.21 0.37
C ARG A 86 1.22 -4.56 1.23
N ARG A 87 0.69 -3.40 0.81
CA ARG A 87 -0.35 -2.69 1.58
C ARG A 87 -1.66 -3.47 1.61
N LYS A 88 -1.99 -4.17 0.53
CA LYS A 88 -3.15 -5.06 0.44
C LYS A 88 -3.03 -6.18 1.47
N ARG A 89 -1.89 -6.86 1.53
CA ARG A 89 -1.64 -7.90 2.54
C ARG A 89 -1.74 -7.37 3.97
N LEU A 90 -1.13 -6.22 4.26
CA LEU A 90 -1.24 -5.58 5.58
C LEU A 90 -2.69 -5.24 5.93
N THR A 91 -3.46 -4.75 4.96
CA THR A 91 -4.89 -4.47 5.13
C THR A 91 -5.64 -5.75 5.45
N GLU A 92 -5.47 -6.80 4.65
CA GLU A 92 -6.12 -8.09 4.83
C GLU A 92 -5.79 -8.72 6.21
N ASP A 93 -4.54 -8.62 6.65
CA ASP A 93 -4.11 -9.10 7.97
C ASP A 93 -4.83 -8.35 9.11
N VAL A 94 -4.97 -7.02 9.00
CA VAL A 94 -5.73 -6.20 9.96
C VAL A 94 -7.20 -6.61 9.97
N LEU A 95 -7.83 -6.70 8.79
CA LEU A 95 -9.25 -7.05 8.66
C LEU A 95 -9.55 -8.44 9.26
N ASN A 96 -8.70 -9.42 8.97
CA ASN A 96 -8.81 -10.76 9.54
C ASN A 96 -8.65 -10.77 11.06
N THR A 97 -7.71 -10.00 11.59
CA THR A 97 -7.44 -9.91 13.05
C THR A 97 -8.66 -9.40 13.82
N TYR A 98 -9.39 -8.43 13.28
CA TYR A 98 -10.54 -7.82 13.95
C TYR A 98 -11.90 -8.39 13.53
N GLY A 99 -11.93 -9.34 12.59
CA GLY A 99 -13.16 -9.89 12.02
C GLY A 99 -13.98 -8.82 11.28
N VAL A 100 -13.30 -7.91 10.59
CA VAL A 100 -13.89 -6.83 9.82
C VAL A 100 -13.82 -7.17 8.34
N THR A 101 -14.85 -6.79 7.61
CA THR A 101 -14.92 -6.96 6.16
C THR A 101 -14.78 -5.62 5.46
N HIS A 102 -14.18 -5.63 4.27
CA HIS A 102 -14.12 -4.47 3.40
C HIS A 102 -14.97 -4.75 2.14
N ASP A 103 -15.99 -3.92 1.91
CA ASP A 103 -16.80 -3.95 0.68
C ASP A 103 -17.03 -2.53 0.17
N LYS A 104 -16.80 -2.31 -1.14
CA LYS A 104 -17.01 -1.02 -1.82
C LYS A 104 -16.44 0.20 -1.09
N GLY A 105 -15.27 0.06 -0.47
CA GLY A 105 -14.61 1.14 0.27
C GLY A 105 -14.98 1.21 1.74
N ALA A 106 -16.02 0.52 2.20
CA ALA A 106 -16.49 0.56 3.58
C ALA A 106 -15.97 -0.63 4.40
N LEU A 107 -15.54 -0.33 5.62
CA LEU A 107 -15.24 -1.32 6.66
C LEU A 107 -16.52 -1.60 7.44
N SER A 108 -16.81 -2.89 7.66
CA SER A 108 -18.00 -3.28 8.41
C SER A 108 -17.87 -4.61 9.13
N CYS A 109 -18.64 -4.75 10.21
CA CYS A 109 -18.83 -6.02 10.92
C CYS A 109 -20.28 -6.17 11.39
N MET A 110 -20.68 -7.42 11.65
CA MET A 110 -21.98 -7.75 12.22
C MET A 110 -21.85 -8.01 13.72
N VAL A 111 -22.74 -7.42 14.52
CA VAL A 111 -22.68 -7.50 15.98
C VAL A 111 -24.06 -7.68 16.58
N ASN A 112 -24.16 -8.48 17.65
CA ASN A 112 -25.40 -8.52 18.42
C ASN A 112 -25.52 -7.25 19.27
N ALA A 113 -26.74 -6.90 19.69
CA ALA A 113 -26.98 -5.75 20.55
C ALA A 113 -26.15 -5.83 21.86
N ASP A 114 -26.08 -7.02 22.47
CA ASP A 114 -25.30 -7.29 23.69
C ASP A 114 -23.78 -7.07 23.48
N ASP A 115 -23.29 -7.22 22.25
CA ASP A 115 -21.87 -7.12 21.87
C ASP A 115 -21.52 -5.78 21.22
N LEU A 116 -22.44 -4.81 21.21
CA LEU A 116 -22.30 -3.58 20.44
C LEU A 116 -21.04 -2.79 20.82
N LEU A 117 -20.77 -2.63 22.12
CA LEU A 117 -19.58 -1.92 22.58
C LEU A 117 -18.28 -2.63 22.16
N ALA A 118 -18.23 -3.95 22.30
CA ALA A 118 -17.07 -4.73 21.83
C ALA A 118 -16.91 -4.60 20.30
N GLY A 119 -18.03 -4.57 19.58
CA GLY A 119 -18.09 -4.27 18.15
C GLY A 119 -17.47 -2.92 17.77
N ILE A 120 -17.88 -1.86 18.46
CA ILE A 120 -17.38 -0.49 18.31
C ILE A 120 -15.88 -0.45 18.53
N ILE A 121 -15.39 -1.09 19.59
CA ILE A 121 -13.95 -1.17 19.88
C ILE A 121 -13.22 -1.90 18.76
N ARG A 122 -13.69 -3.08 18.34
CA ARG A 122 -13.03 -3.86 17.28
C ARG A 122 -12.98 -3.10 15.96
N LEU A 123 -14.10 -2.53 15.51
CA LEU A 123 -14.14 -1.79 14.25
C LEU A 123 -13.32 -0.50 14.33
N GLY A 124 -13.41 0.26 15.43
CA GLY A 124 -12.62 1.46 15.63
C GLY A 124 -11.11 1.18 15.62
N GLN A 125 -10.68 0.11 16.27
CA GLN A 125 -9.29 -0.36 16.23
C GLN A 125 -8.88 -0.76 14.81
N ALA A 126 -9.72 -1.50 14.08
CA ALA A 126 -9.43 -1.84 12.69
C ALA A 126 -9.27 -0.59 11.81
N CYS A 127 -10.13 0.42 11.98
CA CYS A 127 -10.04 1.70 11.27
C CYS A 127 -8.71 2.40 11.54
N ILE A 128 -8.28 2.51 12.81
CA ILE A 128 -6.97 3.10 13.16
C ILE A 128 -5.84 2.29 12.53
N ARG A 129 -5.86 0.96 12.64
CA ARG A 129 -4.79 0.10 12.12
C ARG A 129 -4.69 0.11 10.60
N VAL A 130 -5.81 0.33 9.91
CA VAL A 130 -5.81 0.60 8.46
C VAL A 130 -5.29 2.02 8.18
N ALA A 131 -5.69 3.02 8.96
CA ALA A 131 -5.18 4.40 8.83
C ALA A 131 -3.66 4.51 9.09
N ASP A 132 -3.10 3.64 9.94
CA ASP A 132 -1.65 3.51 10.18
C ASP A 132 -0.87 3.13 8.91
N LEU A 133 -1.53 2.74 7.82
CA LEU A 133 -0.87 2.58 6.52
C LEU A 133 -0.31 3.90 5.99
N THR A 134 -0.68 5.05 6.55
CA THR A 134 0.04 6.32 6.39
C THR A 134 1.53 6.22 6.70
N PHE A 135 1.93 5.42 7.69
CA PHE A 135 3.34 5.19 7.99
C PHE A 135 4.05 4.34 6.93
N THR A 136 3.31 3.76 5.98
CA THR A 136 3.88 3.14 4.78
C THR A 136 4.08 4.13 3.64
N GLN A 137 3.58 5.37 3.76
CA GLN A 137 4.11 6.44 2.91
C GLN A 137 5.52 6.73 3.39
N ARG A 138 6.48 6.52 2.50
CA ARG A 138 7.83 7.02 2.76
C ARG A 138 7.76 8.54 2.72
N ILE A 139 8.16 9.18 3.82
CA ILE A 139 8.70 10.53 3.75
C ILE A 139 9.84 10.44 2.71
N ALA A 140 9.73 11.16 1.60
CA ALA A 140 10.63 11.07 0.44
C ALA A 140 12.07 11.56 0.71
N ALA A 141 12.60 11.39 1.93
CA ALA A 141 13.87 11.97 2.35
C ALA A 141 14.97 10.96 2.73
N GLN A 142 14.70 9.66 2.97
CA GLN A 142 15.73 8.71 3.45
C GLN A 142 15.54 7.23 3.06
N GLY A 143 14.91 6.92 1.92
CA GLY A 143 14.95 5.57 1.36
C GLY A 143 16.23 5.34 0.55
N SER A 144 16.68 4.09 0.42
CA SER A 144 17.73 3.79 -0.59
C SER A 144 17.17 4.01 -2.00
N PHE A 145 18.01 4.29 -2.98
CA PHE A 145 17.58 4.47 -4.37
C PHE A 145 16.89 3.22 -4.93
N THR A 146 17.33 2.03 -4.52
CA THR A 146 16.70 0.76 -4.91
C THR A 146 15.25 0.68 -4.43
N GLU A 147 14.99 1.14 -3.21
CA GLU A 147 13.66 1.20 -2.61
C GLU A 147 12.74 2.21 -3.32
N GLU A 148 13.31 3.28 -3.88
CA GLU A 148 12.55 4.23 -4.70
C GLU A 148 12.17 3.62 -6.05
N VAL A 149 13.09 2.93 -6.70
CA VAL A 149 12.81 2.19 -7.95
C VAL A 149 11.73 1.13 -7.71
N GLU A 150 11.77 0.40 -6.58
CA GLU A 150 10.71 -0.54 -6.19
C GLU A 150 9.33 0.13 -6.12
N SER A 151 9.24 1.31 -5.49
CA SER A 151 7.98 2.06 -5.40
C SER A 151 7.45 2.48 -6.78
N LEU A 152 8.33 2.78 -7.73
CA LEU A 152 7.91 3.09 -9.10
C LEU A 152 7.37 1.86 -9.83
N ILE A 153 7.90 0.67 -9.53
CA ILE A 153 7.40 -0.60 -10.05
C ILE A 153 6.05 -0.93 -9.41
N ASP A 154 5.92 -0.80 -8.09
CA ASP A 154 4.66 -0.99 -7.36
C ASP A 154 3.50 -0.18 -7.96
N ASP A 155 3.77 1.07 -8.35
CA ASP A 155 2.77 1.96 -8.95
C ASP A 155 2.24 1.49 -10.33
N THR A 156 2.95 0.57 -11.00
CA THR A 156 2.49 -0.05 -12.26
C THR A 156 1.46 -1.15 -12.03
N GLY A 157 1.42 -1.74 -10.83
CA GLY A 157 0.59 -2.90 -10.52
C GLY A 157 1.05 -4.22 -11.16
N LEU A 158 2.24 -4.25 -11.77
CA LEU A 158 2.83 -5.47 -12.32
C LEU A 158 3.43 -6.35 -11.21
N ASP A 159 3.36 -7.67 -11.41
CA ASP A 159 4.04 -8.62 -10.54
C ASP A 159 5.56 -8.51 -10.74
N TYR A 160 6.32 -8.57 -9.64
CA TYR A 160 7.78 -8.55 -9.70
C TYR A 160 8.41 -9.42 -8.61
N GLU A 161 9.62 -9.88 -8.87
CA GLU A 161 10.45 -10.64 -7.95
C GLU A 161 11.74 -9.84 -7.63
N PRO A 162 11.93 -9.40 -6.37
CA PRO A 162 13.16 -8.74 -5.97
C PRO A 162 14.32 -9.74 -5.83
N ASN A 163 15.55 -9.30 -6.14
CA ASN A 163 16.77 -10.13 -6.06
C ASN A 163 16.71 -11.44 -6.86
N ALA A 164 15.97 -11.44 -7.97
CA ALA A 164 15.80 -12.62 -8.81
C ALA A 164 17.14 -13.06 -9.45
N LYS A 165 17.22 -14.35 -9.76
CA LYS A 165 18.40 -14.98 -10.35
C LYS A 165 18.08 -15.49 -11.74
N LEU A 166 18.70 -14.91 -12.76
CA LEU A 166 18.46 -15.25 -14.16
C LEU A 166 19.62 -16.08 -14.74
N PRO A 167 19.35 -17.04 -15.62
CA PRO A 167 20.39 -17.72 -16.38
C PRO A 167 20.96 -16.79 -17.44
N GLY A 168 22.26 -16.48 -17.32
CA GLY A 168 23.04 -15.74 -18.31
C GLY A 168 23.90 -16.65 -19.18
N ARG A 169 24.73 -16.03 -20.03
CA ARG A 169 25.66 -16.75 -20.92
C ARG A 169 26.61 -17.64 -20.14
N GLY A 170 26.93 -18.79 -20.72
CA GLY A 170 27.96 -19.68 -20.17
C GLY A 170 27.55 -20.32 -18.85
N ASN A 171 26.24 -20.47 -18.61
CA ASN A 171 25.67 -21.02 -17.38
C ASN A 171 25.95 -20.17 -16.13
N VAL A 172 26.28 -18.88 -16.32
CA VAL A 172 26.43 -17.92 -15.23
C VAL A 172 25.05 -17.55 -14.71
N ILE A 173 24.87 -17.57 -13.38
CA ILE A 173 23.66 -17.07 -12.74
C ILE A 173 23.83 -15.59 -12.44
N VAL A 174 22.99 -14.75 -13.05
CA VAL A 174 23.07 -13.29 -12.93
C VAL A 174 21.99 -12.80 -11.96
N PRO A 175 22.36 -12.18 -10.82
CA PRO A 175 21.41 -11.53 -9.95
C PRO A 175 20.94 -10.19 -10.54
N VAL A 176 19.64 -9.94 -10.49
CA VAL A 176 19.00 -8.68 -10.88
C VAL A 176 18.33 -8.05 -9.67
N ASP A 177 18.23 -6.72 -9.63
CA ASP A 177 17.63 -6.06 -8.46
C ASP A 177 16.11 -6.30 -8.44
N PHE A 178 15.45 -6.22 -9.60
CA PHE A 178 14.05 -6.63 -9.79
C PHE A 178 13.85 -7.37 -11.11
N LEU A 179 13.03 -8.41 -11.09
CA LEU A 179 12.51 -9.07 -12.26
C LEU A 179 11.00 -8.83 -12.35
N ILE A 180 10.58 -7.99 -13.28
CA ILE A 180 9.18 -7.65 -13.50
C ILE A 180 8.61 -8.63 -14.52
N ARG A 181 7.47 -9.24 -14.17
CA ARG A 181 6.70 -10.15 -15.04
C ARG A 181 5.65 -9.33 -15.76
N ALA A 182 5.87 -9.05 -17.03
CA ALA A 182 4.93 -8.30 -17.85
C ALA A 182 4.28 -9.19 -18.92
N PRO A 183 3.08 -8.86 -19.41
CA PRO A 183 2.35 -9.71 -20.34
C PRO A 183 3.05 -9.96 -21.68
N ARG A 184 3.86 -9.01 -22.17
CA ARG A 184 4.58 -9.18 -23.45
C ARG A 184 6.02 -9.56 -23.23
N LEU A 185 6.71 -8.88 -22.31
CA LEU A 185 8.15 -9.05 -22.14
C LEU A 185 8.60 -8.86 -20.70
N ASP A 186 9.21 -9.88 -20.10
CA ASP A 186 9.84 -9.76 -18.80
C ASP A 186 10.96 -8.69 -18.81
N MET A 187 11.07 -7.95 -17.71
CA MET A 187 12.04 -6.87 -17.57
C MET A 187 12.96 -7.11 -16.37
N ALA A 188 14.27 -7.11 -16.62
CA ALA A 188 15.30 -7.15 -15.60
C ALA A 188 15.78 -5.73 -15.31
N VAL A 189 15.57 -5.28 -14.08
CA VAL A 189 15.95 -3.94 -13.63
C VAL A 189 17.21 -4.00 -12.78
N PHE A 190 18.15 -3.12 -13.09
CA PHE A 190 19.39 -2.88 -12.36
C PHE A 190 19.44 -1.44 -11.85
N THR A 191 19.80 -1.24 -10.59
CA THR A 191 19.86 0.10 -9.99
C THR A 191 21.29 0.63 -9.97
N LEU A 192 21.44 1.90 -10.34
CA LEU A 192 22.67 2.67 -10.30
C LEU A 192 22.50 3.83 -9.29
N PRO A 193 22.60 3.55 -7.96
CA PRO A 193 22.42 4.55 -6.91
C PRO A 193 23.55 5.59 -6.91
N ALA A 194 23.24 6.85 -6.54
CA ALA A 194 24.23 7.91 -6.35
C ALA A 194 24.47 8.25 -4.86
N GLU A 195 24.29 7.25 -3.99
CA GLU A 195 24.39 7.37 -2.53
C GLU A 195 25.84 7.52 -2.03
N SER A 196 26.79 6.86 -2.71
CA SER A 196 28.21 6.98 -2.37
C SER A 196 28.73 8.36 -2.75
N SER A 197 29.61 8.93 -1.91
CA SER A 197 30.33 10.16 -2.26
C SER A 197 31.65 9.89 -3.00
N TYR A 198 32.00 8.61 -3.24
CA TYR A 198 33.26 8.22 -3.85
C TYR A 198 33.09 7.80 -5.32
N PRO A 199 33.73 8.50 -6.29
CA PRO A 199 33.66 8.13 -7.70
C PRO A 199 34.16 6.72 -8.03
N SER A 200 35.10 6.19 -7.24
CA SER A 200 35.58 4.81 -7.39
C SER A 200 34.48 3.78 -7.14
N ALA A 201 33.62 4.00 -6.14
CA ALA A 201 32.50 3.11 -5.85
C ALA A 201 31.47 3.12 -6.97
N ALA A 202 31.16 4.30 -7.52
CA ALA A 202 30.25 4.43 -8.67
C ALA A 202 30.80 3.73 -9.92
N LYS A 203 32.11 3.88 -10.19
CA LYS A 203 32.78 3.17 -11.29
C LYS A 203 32.71 1.65 -11.12
N THR A 204 32.96 1.13 -9.90
CA THR A 204 32.82 -0.30 -9.61
C THR A 204 31.40 -0.77 -9.87
N ARG A 205 30.40 -0.05 -9.34
CA ARG A 205 28.97 -0.38 -9.54
C ARG A 205 28.58 -0.37 -11.02
N ALA A 206 29.00 0.64 -11.79
CA ALA A 206 28.73 0.72 -13.21
C ALA A 206 29.35 -0.46 -13.99
N ASN A 207 30.58 -0.85 -13.65
CA ASN A 207 31.21 -2.03 -14.26
C ASN A 207 30.49 -3.34 -13.91
N GLU A 208 30.02 -3.48 -12.67
CA GLU A 208 29.22 -4.65 -12.26
C GLU A 208 27.90 -4.72 -13.02
N VAL A 209 27.16 -3.61 -13.11
CA VAL A 209 25.90 -3.54 -13.85
C VAL A 209 26.13 -3.83 -15.34
N PHE A 210 27.16 -3.22 -15.95
CA PHE A 210 27.55 -3.51 -17.33
C PHE A 210 27.81 -5.01 -17.54
N ALA A 211 28.63 -5.63 -16.68
CA ALA A 211 28.96 -7.05 -16.79
C ALA A 211 27.70 -7.93 -16.70
N ARG A 212 26.83 -7.67 -15.73
CA ARG A 212 25.56 -8.40 -15.56
C ARG A 212 24.63 -8.25 -16.77
N CYS A 213 24.47 -7.03 -17.28
CA CYS A 213 23.68 -6.78 -18.48
C CYS A 213 24.27 -7.49 -19.72
N TYR A 214 25.59 -7.46 -19.86
CA TYR A 214 26.29 -8.14 -20.94
C TYR A 214 26.15 -9.66 -20.88
N ASP A 215 26.20 -10.25 -19.67
CA ASP A 215 25.99 -11.69 -19.47
C ASP A 215 24.54 -12.10 -19.75
N LEU A 216 23.57 -11.20 -19.56
CA LEU A 216 22.17 -11.38 -19.92
C LEU A 216 21.81 -10.98 -21.35
N ARG A 217 22.77 -10.68 -22.24
CA ARG A 217 22.42 -10.23 -23.60
C ARG A 217 21.70 -11.28 -24.46
N ASP A 218 21.84 -12.57 -24.11
CA ASP A 218 21.17 -13.69 -24.78
C ASP A 218 19.79 -14.01 -24.13
N TRP A 219 19.49 -13.42 -22.96
CA TRP A 219 18.18 -13.53 -22.31
C TRP A 219 17.14 -12.72 -23.08
N GLN A 220 15.95 -13.31 -23.25
CA GLN A 220 14.91 -12.81 -24.14
C GLN A 220 14.17 -11.58 -23.62
N GLY A 221 14.29 -11.26 -22.33
CA GLY A 221 13.65 -10.08 -21.74
C GLY A 221 14.43 -8.79 -21.94
N GLN A 222 13.83 -7.68 -21.50
CA GLN A 222 14.42 -6.36 -21.60
C GLN A 222 15.29 -6.05 -20.36
N ARG A 223 16.47 -5.50 -20.60
CA ARG A 223 17.39 -5.06 -19.53
C ARG A 223 17.25 -3.55 -19.36
N ILE A 224 16.97 -3.11 -18.14
CA ILE A 224 16.77 -1.71 -17.77
C ILE A 224 17.78 -1.36 -16.68
N ALA A 225 18.49 -0.24 -16.85
CA ALA A 225 19.35 0.32 -15.83
C ALA A 225 18.73 1.64 -15.32
N ALA A 226 18.13 1.61 -14.13
CA ALA A 226 17.60 2.79 -13.46
C ALA A 226 18.76 3.60 -12.85
N LEU A 227 18.93 4.84 -13.28
CA LEU A 227 20.04 5.72 -12.90
C LEU A 227 19.58 6.80 -11.93
N ASP A 228 20.23 6.89 -10.78
CA ASP A 228 20.11 8.04 -9.90
C ASP A 228 20.95 9.20 -10.46
N ASP A 229 20.30 10.10 -11.20
CA ASP A 229 20.94 11.23 -11.86
C ASP A 229 20.90 12.53 -11.03
N ARG A 230 20.43 12.47 -9.78
CA ARG A 230 20.35 13.63 -8.87
C ARG A 230 21.72 14.20 -8.54
N ARG A 231 22.77 13.39 -8.65
CA ARG A 231 24.17 13.79 -8.48
C ARG A 231 24.96 13.29 -9.68
N ALA A 232 25.82 14.15 -10.22
CA ALA A 232 26.74 13.80 -11.29
C ALA A 232 27.90 12.91 -10.79
N LEU A 233 27.57 11.71 -10.30
CA LEU A 233 28.52 10.77 -9.72
C LEU A 233 29.09 9.80 -10.76
N TYR A 234 28.26 9.34 -11.69
CA TYR A 234 28.65 8.44 -12.77
C TYR A 234 29.25 9.22 -13.93
N ARG A 235 30.35 8.71 -14.50
CA ARG A 235 30.98 9.29 -15.69
C ARG A 235 30.17 8.90 -16.92
N GLU A 236 30.12 9.78 -17.92
CA GLU A 236 29.37 9.46 -19.14
C GLU A 236 29.97 8.28 -19.91
N ASP A 237 31.29 8.07 -19.88
CA ASP A 237 31.88 6.87 -20.48
C ASP A 237 31.38 5.57 -19.83
N ASP A 238 31.14 5.58 -18.51
CA ASP A 238 30.66 4.41 -17.78
C ASP A 238 29.18 4.15 -18.10
N ILE A 239 28.35 5.20 -18.17
CA ILE A 239 26.94 5.09 -18.55
C ILE A 239 26.78 4.72 -20.03
N GLY A 240 27.59 5.30 -20.91
CA GLY A 240 27.62 5.00 -22.35
C GLY A 240 27.80 3.51 -22.61
N ARG A 241 28.73 2.85 -21.92
CA ARG A 241 28.92 1.40 -22.02
C ARG A 241 27.68 0.60 -21.58
N ILE A 242 26.95 1.06 -20.57
CA ILE A 242 25.71 0.40 -20.13
C ILE A 242 24.62 0.56 -21.18
N ARG A 243 24.53 1.73 -21.84
CA ARG A 243 23.58 1.98 -22.94
C ARG A 243 23.76 1.01 -24.12
N ASP A 244 24.97 0.48 -24.33
CA ASP A 244 25.23 -0.51 -25.39
C ASP A 244 24.55 -1.88 -25.12
N VAL A 245 24.19 -2.19 -23.87
CA VAL A 245 23.70 -3.50 -23.44
C VAL A 245 22.35 -3.48 -22.72
N ALA A 246 21.88 -2.31 -22.32
CA ALA A 246 20.63 -2.09 -21.59
C ALA A 246 20.02 -0.72 -21.88
N THR A 247 18.71 -0.57 -21.66
CA THR A 247 18.05 0.74 -21.68
C THR A 247 18.33 1.47 -20.36
N VAL A 248 19.05 2.59 -20.41
CA VAL A 248 19.32 3.41 -19.21
C VAL A 248 18.20 4.44 -19.06
N ILE A 249 17.62 4.53 -17.86
CA ILE A 249 16.53 5.46 -17.56
C ILE A 249 16.90 6.28 -16.31
N PRO A 250 17.09 7.60 -16.44
CA PRO A 250 17.30 8.49 -15.29
C PRO A 250 16.07 8.57 -14.39
N ILE A 251 16.26 8.71 -13.08
CA ILE A 251 15.15 8.86 -12.12
C ILE A 251 14.44 10.20 -12.26
N SER A 252 15.13 11.24 -12.71
CA SER A 252 14.50 12.51 -13.12
C SER A 252 13.44 12.31 -14.22
N GLU A 253 13.57 11.23 -15.00
CA GLU A 253 12.63 10.79 -16.03
C GLU A 253 11.76 9.61 -15.53
N ALA A 254 11.41 9.55 -14.24
CA ALA A 254 10.59 8.48 -13.68
C ALA A 254 9.26 8.24 -14.45
N GLY A 255 8.71 9.26 -15.10
CA GLY A 255 7.57 9.12 -15.99
C GLY A 255 7.85 8.23 -17.21
N ALA A 256 9.05 8.32 -17.78
CA ALA A 256 9.51 7.45 -18.86
C ALA A 256 9.71 6.01 -18.39
N LEU A 257 10.24 5.80 -17.17
CA LEU A 257 10.31 4.46 -16.55
C LEU A 257 8.89 3.87 -16.45
N ARG A 258 7.93 4.60 -15.88
CA ARG A 258 6.55 4.12 -15.76
C ARG A 258 5.92 3.79 -17.12
N GLN A 259 6.10 4.65 -18.11
CA GLN A 259 5.58 4.42 -19.47
C GLN A 259 6.18 3.17 -20.10
N LEU A 260 7.50 3.00 -19.98
CA LEU A 260 8.20 1.83 -20.52
C LEU A 260 7.72 0.55 -19.81
N LEU A 261 7.63 0.57 -18.48
CA LEU A 261 7.12 -0.57 -17.71
C LEU A 261 5.66 -0.90 -18.07
N SER A 262 4.82 0.11 -18.32
CA SER A 262 3.39 -0.09 -18.65
C SER A 262 3.15 -0.51 -20.11
N ALA A 263 4.12 -0.32 -21.00
CA ALA A 263 4.01 -0.67 -22.41
C ALA A 263 4.42 -2.13 -22.72
N ALA A 264 5.05 -2.80 -21.75
CA ALA A 264 5.56 -4.17 -21.83
C ALA A 264 4.51 -5.25 -21.55
#